data_AF-A0A965PJK0-F1
#
_entry.id   AF-A0A965PJK0-F1
#
_cell.length_a   1.000
_cell.length_b   1.000
_cell.length_c   1.000
_cell.angle_alpha   90.00
_cell.angle_beta   90.00
_cell.angle_gamma   90.00
#
_symmetry.space_group_name_H-M   'P 1'
#
loop_
_entity.id
_entity.type
_entity.pdbx_description
1 polymer ?
#
loop_
_entity_poly.entity_id
_entity_poly.type
_entity_poly.pdbx_seq_one_letter_code
_entity_poly.pdbx_strand_id
1 'polypeptide(L)'
;MKKIEDIKVTFIWGGREVTAWGDCDYKTHRVDIGPQGHREHYMADVPYDMSISRISVCHGDVDIANPEPELLEFAEQLLMEEADEQLCEAA
;
A
#
# COMPACT_ATOMS: atom_id res chain seq x y z
N MET A 1 -8.49 -11.29 -6.55
CA MET A 1 -7.78 -10.16 -5.92
C MET A 1 -6.95 -10.75 -4.80
N LYS A 2 -5.69 -10.33 -4.71
CA LYS A 2 -4.79 -10.62 -3.59
C LYS A 2 -4.90 -9.46 -2.59
N LYS A 3 -4.45 -9.66 -1.35
CA LYS A 3 -4.64 -8.68 -0.28
C LYS A 3 -3.43 -8.65 0.66
N ILE A 4 -3.02 -7.46 1.06
CA ILE A 4 -2.10 -7.20 2.17
C ILE A 4 -2.94 -6.58 3.28
N GLU A 5 -2.92 -7.20 4.46
CA GLU A 5 -3.76 -6.78 5.59
C GLU A 5 -2.93 -6.02 6.61
N ASP A 6 -3.60 -5.08 7.31
CA ASP A 6 -3.05 -4.35 8.45
C ASP A 6 -1.74 -3.60 8.14
N ILE A 7 -1.65 -2.99 6.95
CA ILE A 7 -0.55 -2.09 6.59
C ILE A 7 -0.60 -0.89 7.52
N LYS A 8 0.56 -0.49 8.04
CA LYS A 8 0.70 0.57 9.02
C LYS A 8 1.70 1.60 8.55
N VAL A 9 1.30 2.87 8.57
CA VAL A 9 2.22 4.01 8.40
C VAL A 9 2.05 5.00 9.54
N THR A 10 3.14 5.64 9.94
CA THR A 10 3.15 6.68 10.98
C THR A 10 3.75 7.95 10.40
N PHE A 11 3.05 9.08 10.53
CA PHE A 11 3.44 10.37 9.97
C PHE A 11 2.99 11.53 10.86
N ILE A 12 3.48 12.75 10.56
CA ILE A 12 3.13 13.96 11.31
C ILE A 12 2.04 14.73 10.58
N TRP A 13 0.93 15.02 11.26
CA TRP A 13 -0.16 15.87 10.77
C TRP A 13 -0.55 16.91 11.82
N GLY A 14 -0.63 18.18 11.44
CA GLY A 14 -1.00 19.26 12.36
C GLY A 14 -0.11 19.36 13.61
N GLY A 15 1.16 18.95 13.50
CA GLY A 15 2.12 18.92 14.63
C GLY A 15 1.93 17.75 15.60
N ARG A 16 1.13 16.74 15.25
CA ARG A 16 0.92 15.52 16.03
C ARG A 16 1.27 14.30 15.22
N GLU A 17 1.72 13.25 15.90
CA GLU A 17 1.91 11.94 15.28
C GLU A 17 0.56 11.26 15.04
N VAL A 18 0.32 10.86 13.81
CA VAL A 18 -0.82 10.07 13.35
C VAL A 18 -0.31 8.73 12.90
N THR A 19 -1.04 7.67 13.24
CA THR A 19 -0.86 6.36 12.62
C THR A 19 -2.07 6.05 11.75
N ALA A 20 -1.82 5.62 10.52
CA ALA A 20 -2.85 5.11 9.63
C ALA A 20 -2.69 3.59 9.49
N TRP A 21 -3.83 2.91 9.44
CA TRP A 21 -3.95 1.50 9.15
C TRP A 21 -4.86 1.31 7.95
N GLY A 22 -4.54 0.36 7.08
CA GLY A 22 -5.39 0.00 5.97
C GLY A 22 -5.05 -1.36 5.38
N ASP A 23 -5.97 -1.85 4.58
CA ASP A 23 -5.82 -3.07 3.81
C ASP A 23 -5.54 -2.69 2.34
N CYS A 24 -4.53 -3.29 1.69
CA CYS A 24 -4.30 -3.09 0.27
C CYS A 24 -4.83 -4.28 -0.53
N ASP A 25 -5.85 -4.03 -1.34
CA ASP A 25 -6.35 -4.97 -2.33
C ASP A 25 -5.63 -4.76 -3.66
N TYR A 26 -5.10 -5.84 -4.25
CA TYR A 26 -4.33 -5.74 -5.49
C TYR A 26 -4.57 -6.88 -6.49
N LYS A 27 -4.22 -6.61 -7.75
CA LYS A 27 -4.22 -7.59 -8.85
C LYS A 27 -2.82 -7.72 -9.42
N THR A 28 -2.46 -8.93 -9.80
CA THR A 28 -1.21 -9.24 -10.50
C THR A 28 -1.52 -9.69 -11.93
N HIS A 29 -0.65 -9.35 -12.86
CA HIS A 29 -0.61 -9.97 -14.18
C HIS A 29 0.71 -10.71 -14.34
N ARG A 30 0.71 -11.76 -15.15
CA ARG A 30 1.90 -12.58 -15.37
C ARG A 30 2.69 -12.03 -16.56
N VAL A 31 3.86 -11.45 -16.29
CA VAL A 31 4.77 -10.88 -17.31
C VAL A 31 5.88 -11.86 -17.62
N ASP A 32 6.24 -11.93 -18.90
CA ASP A 32 7.49 -12.53 -19.33
C ASP A 32 8.61 -11.46 -19.27
N ILE A 33 9.52 -11.61 -18.30
CA ILE A 33 10.63 -10.68 -18.08
C ILE A 33 11.91 -11.30 -18.65
N GLY A 34 12.45 -10.69 -19.70
CA GLY A 34 13.71 -11.10 -20.31
C GLY A 34 14.10 -10.20 -21.49
N PRO A 35 15.40 -10.09 -21.81
CA PRO A 35 15.85 -9.35 -22.97
C PRO A 35 15.41 -10.03 -24.27
N GLN A 36 14.83 -9.26 -25.18
CA GLN A 36 14.27 -9.77 -26.43
C GLN A 36 15.30 -10.62 -27.20
N GLY A 37 14.93 -11.86 -27.53
CA GLY A 37 15.76 -12.78 -28.32
C GLY A 37 16.74 -13.63 -27.50
N HIS A 38 16.70 -13.54 -26.17
CA HIS A 38 17.46 -14.41 -25.27
C HIS A 38 16.57 -15.54 -24.74
N ARG A 39 17.19 -16.66 -24.34
CA ARG A 39 16.47 -17.82 -23.77
C ARG A 39 16.15 -17.64 -22.28
N GLU A 40 16.89 -16.74 -21.61
CA GLU A 40 16.78 -16.45 -20.19
C GLU A 40 15.62 -15.49 -19.97
N HIS A 41 14.44 -16.08 -19.89
CA HIS A 41 13.18 -15.40 -19.65
C HIS A 41 12.59 -15.98 -18.36
N TYR A 42 12.07 -15.12 -17.49
CA TYR A 42 11.42 -15.51 -16.25
C TYR A 42 10.00 -14.96 -16.21
N MET A 43 9.05 -15.84 -15.90
CA MET A 43 7.66 -15.44 -15.73
C MET A 43 7.46 -14.91 -14.31
N ALA A 44 7.16 -13.63 -14.16
CA ALA A 44 6.89 -12.98 -12.88
C ALA A 44 5.42 -12.54 -12.76
N ASP A 45 4.86 -12.63 -11.55
CA ASP A 45 3.58 -11.98 -11.23
C ASP A 45 3.88 -10.54 -10.81
N VAL A 46 3.46 -9.56 -11.62
CA VAL A 46 3.69 -8.13 -11.35
C VAL A 46 2.37 -7.47 -10.92
N PRO A 47 2.33 -6.76 -9.77
CA PRO A 47 1.15 -5.99 -9.37
C PRO A 47 0.88 -4.84 -10.36
N TYR A 48 -0.39 -4.55 -10.66
CA TYR A 48 -0.73 -3.50 -11.64
C TYR A 48 -1.97 -2.66 -11.31
N ASP A 49 -2.72 -3.05 -10.30
CA ASP A 49 -3.93 -2.38 -9.84
C ASP A 49 -3.99 -2.58 -8.33
N MET A 50 -3.95 -1.48 -7.59
CA MET A 50 -3.88 -1.43 -6.13
C MET A 50 -4.89 -0.41 -5.62
N SER A 51 -5.58 -0.76 -4.53
CA SER A 51 -6.54 0.12 -3.87
C SER A 51 -6.52 -0.13 -2.37
N ILE A 52 -6.57 0.93 -1.57
CA ILE A 52 -6.67 0.79 -0.12
C ILE A 52 -8.14 0.67 0.28
N SER A 53 -8.41 -0.25 1.20
CA SER A 53 -9.71 -0.44 1.85
C SER A 53 -9.53 -0.38 3.38
N ARG A 54 -10.64 -0.16 4.10
CA ARG A 54 -10.68 -0.14 5.59
C ARG A 54 -9.67 0.81 6.25
N ILE A 55 -9.50 2.02 5.70
CA ILE A 55 -8.62 3.03 6.29
C ILE A 55 -9.14 3.44 7.67
N SER A 56 -8.26 3.42 8.65
CA SER A 56 -8.47 4.02 9.97
C SER A 56 -7.24 4.83 10.36
N VAL A 57 -7.46 5.93 11.07
CA VAL A 57 -6.38 6.82 11.53
C VAL A 57 -6.54 7.12 13.01
N CYS A 58 -5.44 7.11 13.75
CA CYS A 58 -5.43 7.36 15.18
C CYS A 58 -4.28 8.28 15.61
N HIS A 59 -4.49 8.97 16.73
CA HIS A 59 -3.45 9.70 17.45
C HIS A 59 -3.11 8.91 18.73
N GLY A 60 -1.95 8.26 18.77
CA GLY A 60 -1.65 7.29 19.83
C GLY A 60 -2.67 6.15 19.82
N ASP A 61 -3.37 5.97 20.94
CA ASP A 61 -4.38 4.92 21.12
C ASP A 61 -5.82 5.39 20.83
N VAL A 62 -6.00 6.61 20.30
CA VAL A 62 -7.33 7.22 20.09
C VAL A 62 -7.63 7.37 18.61
N ASP A 63 -8.65 6.66 18.15
CA ASP A 63 -9.16 6.77 16.78
C ASP A 63 -9.75 8.16 16.50
N ILE A 64 -9.45 8.69 15.31
CA ILE A 64 -10.04 9.92 14.82
C ILE A 64 -11.34 9.54 14.12
N ALA A 65 -12.48 9.75 14.79
CA ALA A 65 -13.78 9.28 14.30
C ALA A 65 -14.25 9.95 12.98
N ASN A 66 -13.86 11.20 12.74
CA ASN A 66 -14.19 11.95 11.52
C ASN A 66 -12.93 12.68 11.03
N PRO A 67 -11.98 11.96 10.40
CA PRO A 67 -10.77 12.57 9.90
C PRO A 67 -11.07 13.50 8.73
N GLU A 68 -10.24 14.55 8.60
CA GLU A 68 -10.35 15.48 7.47
C GLU A 68 -10.08 14.74 6.15
N PRO A 69 -10.78 15.08 5.04
CA PRO A 69 -10.57 14.41 3.77
C PRO A 69 -9.12 14.44 3.29
N GLU A 70 -8.42 15.56 3.51
CA GLU A 70 -7.00 15.72 3.16
C GLU A 70 -6.09 14.78 3.97
N LEU A 71 -6.42 14.55 5.24
CA LEU A 71 -5.70 13.59 6.09
C LEU A 71 -5.90 12.16 5.59
N LEU A 72 -7.13 11.80 5.19
CA LEU A 72 -7.43 10.48 4.62
C LEU A 72 -6.72 10.26 3.30
N GLU A 73 -6.76 11.24 2.39
CA GLU A 73 -6.09 11.17 1.09
C GLU A 73 -4.57 11.01 1.25
N PHE A 74 -3.96 11.76 2.18
CA PHE A 74 -2.54 11.63 2.48
C PHE A 74 -2.20 10.28 3.11
N ALA A 75 -3.02 9.80 4.05
CA ALA A 75 -2.86 8.47 4.64
C ALA A 75 -2.98 7.36 3.59
N GLU A 76 -3.93 7.48 2.66
CA GLU A 76 -4.12 6.54 1.55
C GLU A 76 -2.88 6.46 0.66
N GLN A 77 -2.31 7.61 0.29
CA GLN A 77 -1.07 7.67 -0.51
C GLN A 77 0.09 6.95 0.19
N LEU A 78 0.33 7.26 1.46
CA LEU A 78 1.40 6.62 2.23
C LEU A 78 1.19 5.11 2.41
N LEU A 79 -0.06 4.69 2.64
CA LEU A 79 -0.39 3.26 2.74
C LEU A 79 -0.17 2.53 1.42
N MET A 80 -0.43 3.17 0.27
CA MET A 80 -0.13 2.61 -1.04
C MET A 80 1.37 2.47 -1.30
N GLU A 81 2.16 3.48 -0.92
CA GLU A 81 3.63 3.42 -1.03
C GLU A 81 4.20 2.28 -0.19
N GLU A 82 3.79 2.17 1.08
CA GLU A 82 4.21 1.08 1.98
C GLU A 82 3.78 -0.30 1.43
N ALA A 83 2.58 -0.41 0.87
CA ALA A 83 2.11 -1.65 0.25
C ALA A 83 3.00 -2.07 -0.95
N ASP A 84 3.41 -1.11 -1.77
CA ASP A 84 4.28 -1.36 -2.92
C ASP A 84 5.68 -1.80 -2.47
N GLU A 85 6.25 -1.15 -1.44
CA GLU A 85 7.53 -1.54 -0.85
C GLU A 85 7.48 -2.98 -0.31
N GLN A 86 6.44 -3.35 0.44
CA GLN A 86 6.29 -4.71 0.95
C GLN A 86 6.15 -5.75 -0.18
N LEU A 87 5.46 -5.42 -1.27
CA LEU A 87 5.36 -6.30 -2.43
C LEU A 87 6.70 -6.47 -3.15
N CYS A 88 7.50 -5.39 -3.22
CA CYS A 88 8.83 -5.42 -3.82
C CYS A 88 9.82 -6.23 -2.98
N GLU A 89 9.78 -6.12 -1.65
CA GLU A 89 10.66 -6.91 -0.76
C GLU A 89 10.31 -8.40 -0.73
N ALA A 90 9.04 -8.75 -0.97
CA ALA A 90 8.57 -10.13 -0.97
C ALA A 90 8.82 -10.90 -2.28
N ALA A 91 9.23 -10.21 -3.36
CA ALA A 91 9.41 -10.76 -4.71
C ALA A 91 10.82 -11.32 -4.94
#